data_AF-A0AAD9S078-F1
#
_entry.id   AF-A0AAD9S078-F1
#
_cell.length_a   1.000
_cell.length_b   1.000
_cell.length_c   1.000
_cell.angle_alpha   90.00
_cell.angle_beta   90.00
_cell.angle_gamma   90.00
#
_symmetry.space_group_name_H-M   'P 1'
#
loop_
_entity.id
_entity.type
_entity.pdbx_description
1 polymer ?
#
loop_
_entity_poly.entity_id
_entity_poly.type
_entity_poly.pdbx_seq_one_letter_code
_entity_poly.pdbx_strand_id
1 'polypeptide(L)'
;MAAAELKTNKNKNVVGAEGFLENERDLDHYDPFLNRPQGANTSDLGTFLHLMKAATATGILFLPNAFRRTGYVMAIVCGLFVGVIYAHNCVVLVRCAQILCRRHRVPKLDFAETVEVSFLTGPERTRAHGKTFGVFTNIVICFIQYIAVVIYILYVASSFQQLFEFYVNITLDLRLYVILFYPICCLLVLVPNLRYLTPFSAIGTVFFVLGIAVSWIYFLDDFPDPTRLDRFTTVPSVPMYCSIFLYALHNITLLLPLENTMANPENMPRLVGIATIINTLIYIAFGFLGYNKYKESCDTVTKNLPLDDTLFQLVKIGIALSVLFSLGITYIVPVDIIWPLIMKKINLDPDHKMIFRLVGISIANINTNWQEPTQLLFIKNGFIFLIFLLIMIFGAIESIHTMIKEYGGVKQEGC
;
A
#
# COMPACT_ATOMS: atom_id res chain seq x y z
N MET A 1 32.23 8.81 -15.25
CA MET A 1 32.85 7.50 -15.55
C MET A 1 32.34 6.37 -14.64
N ALA A 2 32.23 6.54 -13.32
CA ALA A 2 31.75 5.50 -12.38
C ALA A 2 30.29 5.01 -12.59
N ALA A 3 29.42 5.78 -13.25
CA ALA A 3 28.03 5.37 -13.55
C ALA A 3 27.90 4.48 -14.81
N ALA A 4 28.95 4.40 -15.63
CA ALA A 4 28.97 3.53 -16.82
C ALA A 4 29.43 2.11 -16.48
N GLU A 5 30.35 1.95 -15.53
CA GLU A 5 30.87 0.64 -15.09
C GLU A 5 29.84 -0.19 -14.31
N LEU A 6 28.87 0.46 -13.64
CA LEU A 6 27.75 -0.23 -12.97
C LEU A 6 26.73 -0.83 -13.96
N LYS A 7 26.66 -0.35 -15.20
CA LYS A 7 25.77 -0.93 -16.24
C LYS A 7 26.40 -2.12 -16.95
N THR A 8 27.72 -2.14 -17.13
CA THR A 8 28.43 -3.24 -17.80
C THR A 8 28.44 -4.52 -16.96
N ASN A 9 28.32 -4.42 -15.63
CA ASN A 9 28.30 -5.59 -14.74
C ASN A 9 26.90 -6.24 -14.60
N LYS A 10 25.82 -5.59 -15.06
CA LYS A 10 24.46 -6.17 -15.04
C LYS A 10 24.24 -7.25 -16.10
N ASN A 11 25.13 -7.39 -17.08
CA ASN A 11 24.95 -8.27 -18.24
C ASN A 11 25.80 -9.56 -18.22
N LYS A 12 26.55 -9.85 -17.15
CA LYS A 12 27.46 -11.01 -17.13
C LYS A 12 27.15 -12.12 -16.13
N ASN A 13 26.16 -11.98 -15.24
CA ASN A 13 25.86 -13.00 -14.22
C ASN A 13 24.42 -13.55 -14.30
N VAL A 14 23.89 -13.77 -15.50
CA VAL A 14 22.80 -14.74 -15.67
C VAL A 14 23.49 -16.06 -16.01
N VAL A 15 23.90 -16.79 -14.98
CA VAL A 15 24.42 -18.15 -15.13
C VAL A 15 23.27 -18.98 -15.73
N GLY A 16 23.53 -19.57 -16.91
CA GLY A 16 22.57 -20.45 -17.58
C GLY A 16 22.19 -21.65 -16.72
N ALA A 17 21.04 -22.25 -17.04
CA ALA A 17 20.44 -23.36 -16.30
C ALA A 17 21.34 -24.60 -16.12
N GLU A 18 22.46 -24.69 -16.83
CA GLU A 18 23.41 -25.82 -16.76
C GLU A 18 24.50 -25.69 -15.68
N GLY A 19 24.67 -24.51 -15.06
CA GLY A 19 25.58 -24.35 -13.91
C GLY A 19 24.97 -24.75 -12.55
N PHE A 20 23.74 -25.27 -12.55
CA PHE A 20 22.90 -25.38 -11.35
C PHE A 20 23.13 -26.63 -10.48
N LEU A 21 23.92 -27.61 -10.92
CA LEU A 21 24.08 -28.88 -10.21
C LEU A 21 25.42 -29.07 -9.49
N GLU A 22 26.37 -28.15 -9.64
CA GLU A 22 27.74 -28.38 -9.13
C GLU A 22 28.10 -27.55 -7.89
N ASN A 23 27.15 -26.83 -7.28
CA ASN A 23 27.49 -25.91 -6.17
C ASN A 23 26.48 -25.82 -5.01
N GLU A 24 25.82 -26.94 -4.65
CA GLU A 24 25.04 -27.00 -3.40
C GLU A 24 25.92 -26.93 -2.13
N ARG A 25 27.24 -27.14 -2.25
CA ARG A 25 28.18 -27.08 -1.11
C ARG A 25 28.74 -25.68 -0.81
N ASP A 26 28.48 -24.69 -1.66
CA ASP A 26 28.94 -23.29 -1.53
C ASP A 26 27.79 -22.30 -1.23
N LEU A 27 26.60 -22.81 -0.87
CA LEU A 27 25.43 -21.99 -0.53
C LEU A 27 25.61 -21.17 0.76
N ASP A 28 26.59 -21.51 1.59
CA ASP A 28 26.76 -20.99 2.95
C ASP A 28 27.65 -19.73 3.11
N HIS A 29 28.17 -19.14 2.03
CA HIS A 29 29.13 -18.01 2.14
C HIS A 29 28.76 -16.70 1.45
N TYR A 30 27.66 -16.63 0.70
CA TYR A 30 27.21 -15.34 0.17
C TYR A 30 26.26 -14.64 1.13
N ASP A 31 26.74 -13.59 1.79
CA ASP A 31 25.89 -12.67 2.52
C ASP A 31 25.45 -11.51 1.58
N PRO A 32 24.17 -11.46 1.15
CA PRO A 32 23.65 -10.38 0.33
C PRO A 32 23.73 -9.02 1.03
N PHE A 33 23.69 -8.99 2.36
CA PHE A 33 23.60 -7.76 3.15
C PHE A 33 24.93 -7.03 3.18
N LEU A 34 26.06 -7.74 3.27
CA LEU A 34 27.41 -7.16 3.17
C LEU A 34 27.69 -6.53 1.81
N ASN A 35 26.99 -6.97 0.76
CA ASN A 35 27.20 -6.52 -0.61
C ASN A 35 26.21 -5.43 -1.07
N ARG A 36 25.41 -4.88 -0.16
CA ARG A 36 24.51 -3.75 -0.47
C ARG A 36 25.31 -2.45 -0.66
N PRO A 37 24.91 -1.58 -1.62
CA PRO A 37 25.63 -0.33 -1.86
C PRO A 37 25.64 0.58 -0.62
N GLN A 38 26.74 1.31 -0.42
CA GLN A 38 26.95 2.21 0.72
C GLN A 38 25.77 3.20 0.87
N GLY A 39 25.10 3.19 2.03
CA GLY A 39 23.94 4.05 2.34
C GLY A 39 22.79 3.37 3.11
N ALA A 40 22.80 2.04 3.27
CA ALA A 40 21.80 1.30 4.04
C ALA A 40 22.07 1.32 5.55
N ASN A 41 21.71 2.43 6.21
CA ASN A 41 22.03 2.66 7.62
C ASN A 41 20.78 2.93 8.49
N THR A 42 19.56 2.61 8.01
CA THR A 42 18.34 2.84 8.79
C THR A 42 18.27 1.85 9.97
N SER A 43 18.12 2.37 11.19
CA SER A 43 17.98 1.54 12.39
C SER A 43 16.64 0.79 12.42
N ASP A 44 16.58 -0.31 13.16
CA ASP A 44 15.35 -1.12 13.28
C ASP A 44 14.17 -0.31 13.80
N LEU A 45 14.40 0.58 14.78
CA LEU A 45 13.38 1.50 15.27
C LEU A 45 12.95 2.49 14.18
N GLY A 46 13.91 3.04 13.42
CA GLY A 46 13.61 3.92 12.29
C GLY A 46 12.74 3.21 11.26
N THR A 47 13.09 1.98 10.89
CA THR A 47 12.32 1.12 9.98
C THR A 47 10.93 0.83 10.53
N PHE A 48 10.81 0.47 11.80
CA PHE A 48 9.51 0.24 12.43
C PHE A 48 8.61 1.47 12.35
N LEU A 49 9.14 2.65 12.67
CA LEU A 49 8.40 3.92 12.55
C LEU A 49 8.02 4.21 11.09
N HIS A 50 8.89 3.90 10.13
CA HIS A 50 8.55 3.98 8.70
C HIS A 50 7.44 3.03 8.30
N LEU A 51 7.42 1.79 8.81
CA LEU A 51 6.33 0.82 8.57
C LEU A 51 5.00 1.30 9.15
N MET A 52 5.00 1.81 10.39
CA MET A 52 3.81 2.39 11.04
C MET A 52 3.30 3.62 10.26
N LYS A 53 4.21 4.51 9.88
CA LYS A 53 3.88 5.68 9.05
C LYS A 53 3.30 5.27 7.69
N ALA A 54 3.94 4.32 7.00
CA ALA A 54 3.52 3.85 5.69
C ALA A 54 2.16 3.14 5.74
N ALA A 55 1.88 2.44 6.84
CA ALA A 55 0.57 1.84 7.05
C ALA A 55 -0.51 2.91 7.20
N THR A 56 -0.21 4.01 7.92
CA THR A 56 -1.13 5.12 8.24
C THR A 56 -1.52 5.89 6.97
N ALA A 57 -2.29 5.24 6.11
CA ALA A 57 -2.79 5.71 4.84
C ALA A 57 -4.22 6.23 4.98
N THR A 58 -4.73 6.89 3.94
CA THR A 58 -6.10 7.42 3.91
C THR A 58 -7.18 6.36 4.03
N GLY A 59 -6.85 5.08 3.81
CA GLY A 59 -7.79 3.96 3.95
C GLY A 59 -8.43 3.88 5.35
N ILE A 60 -7.73 4.29 6.40
CA ILE A 60 -8.27 4.32 7.78
C ILE A 60 -9.53 5.19 7.89
N LEU A 61 -9.61 6.26 7.09
CA LEU A 61 -10.71 7.23 7.14
C LEU A 61 -12.05 6.64 6.70
N PHE A 62 -12.04 5.55 5.91
CA PHE A 62 -13.23 4.90 5.40
C PHE A 62 -13.77 3.80 6.32
N LEU A 63 -12.97 3.37 7.32
CA LEU A 63 -13.28 2.22 8.16
C LEU A 63 -14.59 2.36 8.94
N PRO A 64 -14.94 3.50 9.56
CA PRO A 64 -16.21 3.63 10.27
C PRO A 64 -17.43 3.31 9.41
N ASN A 65 -17.45 3.79 8.16
CA ASN A 65 -18.53 3.47 7.23
C ASN A 65 -18.48 2.02 6.72
N ALA A 66 -17.29 1.42 6.63
CA ALA A 66 -17.18 -0.01 6.33
C ALA A 66 -17.75 -0.88 7.47
N PHE A 67 -17.52 -0.48 8.73
CA PHE A 67 -18.14 -1.10 9.91
C PHE A 67 -19.65 -0.92 9.91
N ARG A 68 -20.14 0.29 9.63
CA ARG A 68 -21.58 0.55 9.49
C ARG A 68 -22.25 -0.37 8.48
N ARG A 69 -21.63 -0.55 7.31
CA ARG A 69 -22.20 -1.37 6.23
C ARG A 69 -22.21 -2.86 6.55
N THR A 70 -21.33 -3.34 7.43
CA THR A 70 -21.06 -4.78 7.67
C THR A 70 -21.55 -5.30 9.02
N GLY A 71 -21.74 -4.39 9.96
CA GLY A 71 -21.98 -4.70 11.37
C GLY A 71 -20.67 -4.95 12.11
N TYR A 72 -20.62 -4.53 13.37
CA TYR A 72 -19.34 -4.43 14.09
C TYR A 72 -18.75 -5.80 14.44
N VAL A 73 -19.56 -6.82 14.74
CA VAL A 73 -19.06 -8.16 15.07
C VAL A 73 -18.44 -8.80 13.84
N MET A 74 -19.16 -8.77 12.71
CA MET A 74 -18.67 -9.30 11.45
C MET A 74 -17.40 -8.56 10.98
N ALA A 75 -17.38 -7.24 11.10
CA ALA A 75 -16.21 -6.43 10.76
C ALA A 75 -14.99 -6.80 11.62
N ILE A 76 -15.14 -6.95 12.94
CA ILE A 76 -14.02 -7.34 13.83
C ILE A 76 -13.48 -8.72 13.44
N VAL A 77 -14.36 -9.72 13.27
CA VAL A 77 -13.95 -11.08 12.90
C VAL A 77 -13.26 -11.11 11.54
N CYS A 78 -13.86 -10.47 10.52
CA CYS A 78 -13.27 -10.39 9.19
C CYS A 78 -11.95 -9.60 9.20
N GLY A 79 -11.87 -8.51 9.95
CA GLY A 79 -10.68 -7.67 10.07
C GLY A 79 -9.51 -8.41 10.69
N LEU A 80 -9.75 -9.19 11.75
CA LEU A 80 -8.72 -10.04 12.37
C LEU A 80 -8.26 -11.12 11.38
N PHE A 81 -9.19 -11.81 10.72
CA PHE A 81 -8.87 -12.86 9.76
C PHE A 81 -8.03 -12.33 8.58
N VAL A 82 -8.49 -11.25 7.94
CA VAL A 82 -7.79 -10.60 6.84
C VAL A 82 -6.44 -10.04 7.29
N GLY A 83 -6.37 -9.44 8.48
CA GLY A 83 -5.14 -8.90 9.05
C GLY A 83 -4.08 -9.97 9.29
N VAL A 84 -4.45 -11.15 9.81
CA VAL A 84 -3.54 -12.29 9.99
C VAL A 84 -3.00 -12.78 8.64
N ILE A 85 -3.89 -12.96 7.65
CA ILE A 85 -3.49 -13.38 6.30
C ILE A 85 -2.54 -12.35 5.67
N TYR A 86 -2.86 -11.06 5.80
CA TYR A 86 -2.04 -9.98 5.28
C TYR A 86 -0.66 -9.96 5.94
N ALA A 87 -0.59 -10.05 7.27
CA ALA A 87 0.67 -10.13 8.01
C ALA A 87 1.52 -11.32 7.56
N HIS A 88 0.92 -12.50 7.42
CA HIS A 88 1.59 -13.70 6.91
C HIS A 88 2.18 -13.46 5.52
N ASN A 89 1.40 -12.93 4.59
CA ASN A 89 1.85 -12.65 3.22
C ASN A 89 3.02 -11.65 3.19
N CYS A 90 2.97 -10.60 4.02
CA CYS A 90 4.07 -9.64 4.10
C CYS A 90 5.36 -10.27 4.64
N VAL A 91 5.26 -11.11 5.68
CA VAL A 91 6.42 -11.82 6.26
C VAL A 91 7.02 -12.81 5.26
N VAL A 92 6.17 -13.60 4.59
CA VAL A 92 6.60 -14.56 3.57
C VAL A 92 7.25 -13.85 2.39
N LEU A 93 6.70 -12.74 1.91
CA LEU A 93 7.27 -11.95 0.82
C LEU A 93 8.72 -11.54 1.13
N VAL A 94 8.95 -10.94 2.30
CA VAL A 94 10.29 -10.49 2.73
C VAL A 94 11.25 -11.68 2.84
N ARG A 95 10.83 -12.77 3.49
CA ARG A 95 11.66 -13.99 3.61
C ARG A 95 12.02 -14.57 2.24
N CYS A 96 11.06 -14.67 1.33
CA CYS A 96 11.29 -15.13 -0.03
C CYS A 96 12.30 -14.24 -0.76
N ALA A 97 12.18 -12.91 -0.64
CA ALA A 97 13.14 -11.99 -1.23
C ALA A 97 14.56 -12.21 -0.68
N GLN A 98 14.71 -12.38 0.64
CA GLN A 98 16.00 -12.65 1.29
C GLN A 98 16.64 -13.97 0.82
N ILE A 99 15.85 -15.05 0.76
CA ILE A 99 16.30 -16.37 0.27
C ILE A 99 16.74 -16.27 -1.19
N LEU A 100 15.96 -15.59 -2.04
CA LEU A 100 16.30 -15.41 -3.45
C LEU A 100 17.53 -14.53 -3.65
N CYS A 101 17.74 -13.50 -2.82
CA CYS A 101 18.97 -12.70 -2.83
C CYS A 101 20.21 -13.56 -2.56
N ARG A 102 20.14 -14.45 -1.54
CA ARG A 102 21.22 -15.40 -1.24
C ARG A 102 21.47 -16.35 -2.41
N ARG A 103 20.41 -17.00 -2.92
CA ARG A 103 20.51 -18.00 -3.99
C ARG A 103 21.02 -17.45 -5.31
N HIS A 104 20.64 -16.22 -5.67
CA HIS A 104 21.05 -15.58 -6.93
C HIS A 104 22.29 -14.70 -6.77
N ARG A 105 22.91 -14.67 -5.58
CA ARG A 105 24.08 -13.84 -5.28
C ARG A 105 23.89 -12.37 -5.66
N VAL A 106 22.71 -11.82 -5.36
CA VAL A 106 22.36 -10.41 -5.58
C VAL A 106 22.12 -9.70 -4.24
N PRO A 107 22.51 -8.42 -4.11
CA PRO A 107 22.45 -7.73 -2.82
C PRO A 107 21.03 -7.31 -2.42
N LYS A 108 20.14 -7.14 -3.41
CA LYS A 108 18.75 -6.75 -3.22
C LYS A 108 17.89 -7.13 -4.42
N LEU A 109 16.59 -7.30 -4.17
CA LEU A 109 15.54 -7.45 -5.16
C LEU A 109 14.40 -6.48 -4.83
N ASP A 110 13.82 -5.84 -5.83
CA ASP A 110 12.56 -5.12 -5.68
C ASP A 110 11.37 -6.09 -5.83
N PHE A 111 10.13 -5.63 -5.61
CA PHE A 111 8.95 -6.51 -5.61
C PHE A 111 8.80 -7.27 -6.93
N ALA A 112 8.77 -6.56 -8.06
CA ALA A 112 8.61 -7.19 -9.37
C ALA A 112 9.79 -8.13 -9.72
N GLU A 113 11.01 -7.77 -9.32
CA GLU A 113 12.19 -8.62 -9.51
C GLU A 113 12.11 -9.88 -8.64
N THR A 114 11.62 -9.78 -7.40
CA THR A 114 11.39 -10.91 -6.50
C THR A 114 10.40 -11.89 -7.13
N VAL A 115 9.30 -11.38 -7.71
CA VAL A 115 8.34 -12.21 -8.43
C VAL A 115 9.01 -12.87 -9.64
N GLU A 116 9.69 -12.10 -10.51
CA GLU A 116 10.37 -12.65 -11.69
C GLU A 116 11.35 -13.78 -11.33
N VAL A 117 12.23 -13.53 -10.36
CA VAL A 117 13.25 -14.47 -9.92
C VAL A 117 12.63 -15.71 -9.24
N SER A 118 11.52 -15.55 -8.51
CA SER A 118 10.79 -16.68 -7.91
C SER A 118 10.28 -17.66 -8.97
N PHE A 119 9.70 -17.15 -10.07
CA PHE A 119 9.21 -17.97 -11.17
C PHE A 119 10.35 -18.61 -11.96
N LEU A 120 11.44 -17.89 -12.20
CA LEU A 120 12.65 -18.42 -12.85
C LEU A 120 13.29 -19.56 -12.05
N THR A 121 13.15 -19.55 -10.73
CA THR A 121 13.68 -20.58 -9.82
C THR A 121 12.68 -21.71 -9.56
N GLY A 122 11.41 -21.52 -9.95
CA GLY A 122 10.33 -22.48 -9.73
C GLY A 122 10.37 -23.74 -10.63
N PRO A 123 9.29 -24.54 -10.66
CA PRO A 123 9.17 -25.70 -11.54
C PRO A 123 9.38 -25.35 -13.02
N GLU A 124 9.90 -26.28 -13.83
CA GLU A 124 10.27 -26.01 -15.24
C GLU A 124 9.17 -25.34 -16.06
N ARG A 125 7.90 -25.73 -15.85
CA ARG A 125 6.73 -25.18 -16.54
C ARG A 125 6.52 -23.68 -16.25
N THR A 126 6.87 -23.20 -15.06
CA THR A 126 6.67 -21.82 -14.65
C THR A 126 7.85 -20.92 -15.00
N ARG A 127 9.05 -21.48 -15.20
CA ARG A 127 10.29 -20.73 -15.51
C ARG A 127 10.17 -19.87 -16.75
N ALA A 128 9.56 -20.40 -17.81
CA ALA A 128 9.37 -19.68 -19.08
C ALA A 128 8.57 -18.37 -18.92
N HIS A 129 7.77 -18.25 -17.85
CA HIS A 129 6.89 -17.12 -17.62
C HIS A 129 7.46 -16.08 -16.65
N GLY A 130 8.66 -16.27 -16.10
CA GLY A 130 9.18 -15.41 -15.02
C GLY A 130 9.20 -13.91 -15.36
N LYS A 131 9.76 -13.57 -16.52
CA LYS A 131 9.79 -12.18 -17.02
C LYS A 131 8.39 -11.61 -17.23
N THR A 132 7.45 -12.42 -17.71
CA THR A 132 6.05 -12.03 -17.90
C THR A 132 5.39 -11.68 -16.56
N PHE A 133 5.61 -12.48 -15.52
CA PHE A 133 5.09 -12.21 -14.18
C PHE A 133 5.74 -11.00 -13.51
N GLY A 134 7.03 -10.74 -13.76
CA GLY A 134 7.70 -9.50 -13.33
C GLY A 134 7.05 -8.25 -13.94
N VAL A 135 6.83 -8.26 -15.26
CA VAL A 135 6.13 -7.15 -15.96
C VAL A 135 4.68 -7.00 -15.46
N PHE A 136 3.96 -8.11 -15.32
CA PHE A 136 2.60 -8.11 -14.79
C PHE A 136 2.52 -7.49 -13.39
N THR A 137 3.47 -7.83 -12.51
CA THR A 137 3.55 -7.25 -11.16
C THR A 137 3.75 -5.73 -11.20
N ASN A 138 4.64 -5.24 -12.07
CA ASN A 138 4.82 -3.80 -12.27
C ASN A 138 3.53 -3.12 -12.77
N ILE A 139 2.78 -3.75 -13.68
CA ILE A 139 1.48 -3.23 -14.15
C ILE A 139 0.49 -3.13 -12.99
N VAL A 140 0.40 -4.18 -12.14
CA VAL A 140 -0.48 -4.19 -10.97
C VAL A 140 -0.09 -3.10 -9.96
N ILE A 141 1.21 -2.94 -9.68
CA ILE A 141 1.70 -1.87 -8.79
C ILE A 141 1.32 -0.50 -9.35
N CYS A 142 1.55 -0.25 -10.64
CA CYS A 142 1.18 1.01 -11.28
C CYS A 142 -0.33 1.27 -11.18
N PHE A 143 -1.15 0.25 -11.40
CA PHE A 143 -2.60 0.35 -11.34
C PHE A 143 -3.10 0.68 -9.93
N ILE A 144 -2.57 0.02 -8.90
CA ILE A 144 -2.95 0.28 -7.50
C ILE A 144 -2.58 1.71 -7.10
N GLN A 145 -1.35 2.15 -7.41
CA GLN A 145 -0.89 3.50 -7.08
C GLN A 145 -1.70 4.58 -7.85
N TYR A 146 -2.06 4.30 -9.10
CA TYR A 146 -2.90 5.18 -9.89
C TYR A 146 -4.32 5.33 -9.32
N ILE A 147 -4.95 4.22 -8.88
CA ILE A 147 -6.25 4.28 -8.19
C ILE A 147 -6.15 5.11 -6.91
N ALA A 148 -5.08 4.95 -6.14
CA ALA A 148 -4.88 5.75 -4.92
C ALA A 148 -4.86 7.26 -5.23
N VAL A 149 -4.21 7.68 -6.33
CA VAL A 149 -4.23 9.08 -6.80
C VAL A 149 -5.65 9.56 -7.10
N VAL A 150 -6.48 8.75 -7.78
CA VAL A 150 -7.89 9.09 -8.06
C VAL A 150 -8.69 9.27 -6.76
N ILE A 151 -8.53 8.36 -5.80
CA ILE A 151 -9.17 8.45 -4.47
C ILE A 151 -8.72 9.72 -3.73
N TYR A 152 -7.44 10.08 -3.83
CA TYR A 152 -6.91 11.27 -3.16
C TYR A 152 -7.50 12.56 -3.73
N ILE A 153 -7.65 12.68 -5.06
CA ILE A 153 -8.32 13.82 -5.69
C ILE A 153 -9.75 13.96 -5.18
N LEU A 154 -10.52 12.87 -5.18
CA LEU A 154 -11.90 12.85 -4.68
C LEU A 154 -11.99 13.21 -3.19
N TYR A 155 -11.06 12.69 -2.39
CA TYR A 155 -11.00 12.97 -0.97
C TYR A 155 -10.75 14.46 -0.69
N VAL A 156 -9.75 15.05 -1.36
CA VAL A 156 -9.43 16.47 -1.23
C VAL A 156 -10.62 17.32 -1.67
N ALA A 157 -11.16 17.07 -2.87
CA ALA A 157 -12.31 17.81 -3.39
C ALA A 157 -13.52 17.77 -2.43
N SER A 158 -13.87 16.59 -1.93
CA SER A 158 -15.03 16.43 -1.02
C SER A 158 -14.80 17.00 0.38
N SER A 159 -13.55 17.03 0.86
CA SER A 159 -13.22 17.65 2.15
C SER A 159 -13.37 19.16 2.09
N PHE A 160 -12.89 19.78 1.00
CA PHE A 160 -13.04 21.22 0.80
C PHE A 160 -14.46 21.60 0.44
N GLN A 161 -15.21 20.77 -0.29
CA GLN A 161 -16.63 20.99 -0.54
C GLN A 161 -17.39 21.24 0.76
N GLN A 162 -17.33 20.33 1.73
CA GLN A 162 -18.05 20.52 3.00
C GLN A 162 -17.67 21.81 3.74
N LEU A 163 -16.40 22.21 3.69
CA LEU A 163 -15.95 23.45 4.32
C LEU A 163 -16.50 24.68 3.59
N PHE A 164 -16.42 24.70 2.25
CA PHE A 164 -16.95 25.82 1.45
C PHE A 164 -18.47 25.95 1.58
N GLU A 165 -19.20 24.84 1.50
CA GLU A 165 -20.67 24.85 1.61
C GLU A 165 -21.14 25.32 2.99
N PHE A 166 -20.39 25.00 4.06
CA PHE A 166 -20.68 25.47 5.41
C PHE A 166 -20.60 27.00 5.55
N TYR A 167 -19.62 27.65 4.91
CA TYR A 167 -19.47 29.10 4.99
C TYR A 167 -20.34 29.86 3.99
N VAL A 168 -20.51 29.31 2.78
CA VAL A 168 -21.15 30.03 1.66
C VAL A 168 -22.65 29.68 1.55
N ASN A 169 -23.12 28.61 2.22
CA ASN A 169 -24.50 28.12 2.16
C ASN A 169 -25.01 27.86 0.72
N ILE A 170 -24.11 27.49 -0.19
CA ILE A 170 -24.43 27.10 -1.56
C ILE A 170 -23.97 25.65 -1.74
N THR A 171 -24.86 24.78 -2.20
CA THR A 171 -24.53 23.40 -2.54
C THR A 171 -24.07 23.32 -3.99
N LEU A 172 -22.86 22.83 -4.23
CA LEU A 172 -22.28 22.69 -5.57
C LEU A 172 -21.96 21.22 -5.87
N ASP A 173 -21.92 20.87 -7.16
CA ASP A 173 -21.50 19.53 -7.57
C ASP A 173 -20.02 19.29 -7.22
N LEU A 174 -19.70 18.13 -6.64
CA LEU A 174 -18.33 17.69 -6.31
C LEU A 174 -17.37 17.84 -7.49
N ARG A 175 -17.85 17.67 -8.73
CA ARG A 175 -17.06 17.81 -9.96
C ARG A 175 -16.45 19.20 -10.12
N LEU A 176 -17.13 20.25 -9.65
CA LEU A 176 -16.59 21.61 -9.69
C LEU A 176 -15.38 21.75 -8.75
N TYR A 177 -15.41 21.11 -7.58
CA TYR A 177 -14.27 21.09 -6.67
C TYR A 177 -13.11 20.27 -7.24
N VAL A 178 -13.36 19.16 -7.93
CA VAL A 178 -12.30 18.41 -8.65
C VAL A 178 -11.62 19.31 -9.68
N ILE A 179 -12.39 20.05 -10.49
CA ILE A 179 -11.84 20.99 -11.47
C ILE A 179 -11.08 22.13 -10.78
N LEU A 180 -11.57 22.64 -9.65
CA LEU A 180 -10.90 23.69 -8.87
C LEU A 180 -9.52 23.27 -8.34
N PHE A 181 -9.39 22.01 -7.87
CA PHE A 181 -8.13 21.49 -7.35
C PHE A 181 -7.20 20.92 -8.43
N TYR A 182 -7.66 20.78 -9.67
CA TYR A 182 -6.87 20.26 -10.79
C TYR A 182 -5.56 21.04 -11.04
N PRO A 183 -5.53 22.40 -11.07
CA PRO A 183 -4.28 23.15 -11.23
C PRO A 183 -3.26 22.84 -10.13
N ILE A 184 -3.71 22.66 -8.89
CA ILE A 184 -2.85 22.33 -7.76
C ILE A 184 -2.29 20.91 -7.92
N CYS A 185 -3.12 19.95 -8.36
CA CYS A 185 -2.66 18.60 -8.67
C CYS A 185 -1.60 18.61 -9.77
N CYS A 186 -1.79 19.39 -10.84
CA CYS A 186 -0.81 19.58 -11.90
C CYS A 186 0.52 20.12 -11.36
N LEU A 187 0.50 21.16 -10.52
CA LEU A 187 1.71 21.72 -9.93
C LEU A 187 2.48 20.68 -9.11
N LEU A 188 1.79 19.84 -8.35
CA LEU A 188 2.43 18.81 -7.53
C LEU A 188 3.09 17.70 -8.36
N VAL A 189 2.46 17.25 -9.45
CA VAL A 189 3.03 16.20 -10.31
C VAL A 189 4.14 16.72 -11.23
N LEU A 190 4.16 18.02 -11.50
CA LEU A 190 5.21 18.68 -12.28
C LEU A 190 6.54 18.76 -11.53
N VAL A 191 6.53 18.63 -10.20
CA VAL A 191 7.76 18.72 -9.42
C VAL A 191 8.72 17.58 -9.84
N PRO A 192 9.88 17.90 -10.42
CA PRO A 192 10.74 16.90 -11.04
C PRO A 192 11.41 15.98 -10.03
N ASN A 193 11.65 16.48 -8.81
CA ASN A 193 12.43 15.81 -7.80
C ASN A 193 11.63 15.58 -6.50
N LEU A 194 11.50 14.31 -6.12
CA LEU A 194 10.88 13.86 -4.86
C LEU A 194 11.45 14.58 -3.62
N ARG A 195 12.72 15.02 -3.66
CA ARG A 195 13.36 15.75 -2.57
C ARG A 195 12.61 17.02 -2.19
N TYR A 196 11.99 17.71 -3.15
CA TYR A 196 11.20 18.91 -2.86
C TYR A 196 9.85 18.58 -2.22
N LEU A 197 9.22 17.44 -2.55
CA LEU A 197 7.96 17.00 -1.94
C LEU A 197 8.14 16.38 -0.55
N THR A 198 9.32 15.84 -0.27
CA THR A 198 9.64 15.14 0.98
C THR A 198 9.33 15.97 2.24
N PRO A 199 9.77 17.25 2.39
CA PRO A 199 9.43 18.03 3.57
C PRO A 199 7.94 18.32 3.71
N PHE A 200 7.23 18.61 2.61
CA PHE A 200 5.78 18.83 2.62
C PHE A 200 5.02 17.57 3.03
N SER A 201 5.42 16.40 2.52
CA SER A 201 4.83 15.12 2.92
C SER A 201 5.12 14.79 4.38
N ALA A 202 6.31 15.14 4.89
CA ALA A 202 6.61 14.99 6.32
C ALA A 202 5.67 15.83 7.19
N ILE A 203 5.47 17.11 6.85
CA ILE A 203 4.49 17.99 7.52
C ILE A 203 3.08 17.43 7.40
N GLY A 204 2.68 17.00 6.20
CA GLY A 204 1.39 16.36 5.96
C GLY A 204 1.17 15.15 6.84
N THR A 205 2.18 14.28 6.98
CA THR A 205 2.12 13.11 7.87
C THR A 205 1.82 13.53 9.31
N VAL A 206 2.45 14.61 9.81
CA VAL A 206 2.19 15.12 11.16
C VAL A 206 0.74 15.57 11.29
N PHE A 207 0.22 16.35 10.34
CA PHE A 207 -1.18 16.77 10.34
C PHE A 207 -2.15 15.59 10.26
N PHE A 208 -1.80 14.54 9.50
CA PHE A 208 -2.60 13.34 9.40
C PHE A 208 -2.66 12.60 10.75
N VAL A 209 -1.51 12.35 11.37
CA VAL A 209 -1.43 11.67 12.67
C VAL A 209 -2.16 12.47 13.75
N LEU A 210 -1.97 13.79 13.80
CA LEU A 210 -2.70 14.66 14.73
C LEU A 210 -4.20 14.61 14.48
N GLY A 211 -4.63 14.65 13.22
CA GLY A 211 -6.05 14.59 12.88
C GLY A 211 -6.70 13.26 13.25
N ILE A 212 -5.98 12.14 13.06
CA ILE A 212 -6.41 10.83 13.55
C ILE A 212 -6.47 10.81 15.09
N ALA A 213 -5.47 11.35 15.77
CA ALA A 213 -5.44 11.41 17.24
C ALA A 213 -6.61 12.24 17.81
N VAL A 214 -6.92 13.40 17.23
CA VAL A 214 -8.08 14.21 17.63
C VAL A 214 -9.38 13.45 17.38
N SER A 215 -9.49 12.73 16.25
CA SER A 215 -10.66 11.91 15.96
C SER A 215 -10.85 10.80 17.01
N TRP A 216 -9.77 10.14 17.44
CA TRP A 216 -9.80 9.15 18.52
C TRP A 216 -10.32 9.72 19.83
N ILE A 217 -9.78 10.87 20.26
CA ILE A 217 -10.23 11.55 21.48
C ILE A 217 -11.73 11.85 21.38
N TYR A 218 -12.17 12.35 20.23
CA TYR A 218 -13.57 12.68 20.00
C TYR A 218 -14.51 11.46 19.96
N PHE A 219 -14.05 10.29 19.52
CA PHE A 219 -14.87 9.07 19.56
C PHE A 219 -15.10 8.56 20.99
N LEU A 220 -14.14 8.84 21.88
CA LEU A 220 -14.20 8.44 23.28
C LEU A 220 -14.96 9.44 24.15
N ASP A 221 -15.08 10.68 23.69
CA ASP A 221 -15.98 11.67 24.28
C ASP A 221 -17.43 11.22 24.13
N ASP A 222 -18.24 11.33 25.19
CA ASP A 222 -19.64 10.90 25.25
C ASP A 222 -19.90 9.54 24.58
N PHE A 223 -19.22 8.49 25.07
CA PHE A 223 -19.22 7.16 24.46
C PHE A 223 -20.59 6.47 24.53
N PRO A 224 -21.33 6.33 23.42
CA PRO A 224 -22.68 5.75 23.45
C PRO A 224 -22.65 4.24 23.68
N ASP A 225 -23.73 3.68 24.23
CA ASP A 225 -23.85 2.23 24.42
C ASP A 225 -23.75 1.48 23.06
N PRO A 226 -22.74 0.61 22.84
CA PRO A 226 -22.56 -0.13 21.59
C PRO A 226 -23.70 -1.11 21.26
N THR A 227 -24.58 -1.44 22.21
CA THR A 227 -25.71 -2.34 21.94
C THR A 227 -26.68 -1.80 20.89
N ARG A 228 -26.66 -0.48 20.64
CA ARG A 228 -27.46 0.22 19.61
C ARG A 228 -27.00 -0.05 18.17
N LEU A 229 -25.81 -0.63 18.00
CA LEU A 229 -25.18 -0.87 16.71
C LEU A 229 -25.59 -2.23 16.14
N ASP A 230 -25.59 -2.33 14.82
CA ASP A 230 -25.89 -3.59 14.14
C ASP A 230 -24.71 -4.55 14.33
N ARG A 231 -24.98 -5.70 14.94
CA ARG A 231 -23.96 -6.76 15.13
C ARG A 231 -23.56 -7.37 13.79
N PHE A 232 -24.57 -7.61 12.95
CA PHE A 232 -24.50 -8.19 11.63
C PHE A 232 -25.48 -7.44 10.72
N THR A 233 -25.05 -7.07 9.52
CA THR A 233 -25.95 -6.45 8.53
C THR A 233 -26.28 -7.45 7.41
N THR A 234 -25.51 -7.44 6.32
CA THR A 234 -25.78 -8.20 5.09
C THR A 234 -24.51 -8.87 4.59
N VAL A 235 -24.59 -10.15 4.21
CA VAL A 235 -23.44 -10.93 3.69
C VAL A 235 -22.72 -10.25 2.52
N PRO A 236 -23.40 -9.59 1.55
CA PRO A 236 -22.72 -8.91 0.43
C PRO A 236 -21.82 -7.74 0.84
N SER A 237 -22.00 -7.16 2.03
CA SER A 237 -21.16 -6.05 2.50
C SER A 237 -19.76 -6.50 2.96
N VAL A 238 -19.57 -7.79 3.26
CA VAL A 238 -18.30 -8.35 3.76
C VAL A 238 -17.15 -8.17 2.75
N PRO A 239 -17.30 -8.53 1.45
CA PRO A 239 -16.28 -8.22 0.44
C PRO A 239 -15.90 -6.74 0.35
N MET A 240 -16.88 -5.85 0.51
CA MET A 240 -16.63 -4.40 0.48
C MET A 240 -15.78 -3.99 1.68
N TYR A 241 -16.13 -4.44 2.89
CA TYR A 241 -15.34 -4.20 4.09
C TYR A 241 -13.91 -4.71 3.95
N CYS A 242 -13.74 -5.96 3.55
CA CYS A 242 -12.41 -6.56 3.41
C CYS A 242 -11.56 -5.82 2.36
N SER A 243 -12.18 -5.33 1.28
CA SER A 243 -11.49 -4.52 0.27
C SER A 243 -11.03 -3.17 0.85
N ILE A 244 -11.88 -2.47 1.60
CA ILE A 244 -11.53 -1.21 2.28
C ILE A 244 -10.45 -1.46 3.36
N PHE A 245 -10.55 -2.56 4.08
CA PHE A 245 -9.60 -2.94 5.12
C PHE A 245 -8.21 -3.29 4.55
N LEU A 246 -8.16 -4.05 3.46
CA LEU A 246 -6.91 -4.31 2.71
C LEU A 246 -6.32 -3.03 2.12
N TYR A 247 -7.17 -2.10 1.65
CA TYR A 247 -6.73 -0.79 1.20
C TYR A 247 -6.12 0.03 2.36
N ALA A 248 -6.69 -0.03 3.57
CA ALA A 248 -6.14 0.62 4.74
C ALA A 248 -4.79 0.04 5.17
N LEU A 249 -4.63 -1.28 5.06
CA LEU A 249 -3.37 -1.99 5.35
C LEU A 249 -2.31 -1.83 4.25
N HIS A 250 -2.65 -1.28 3.08
CA HIS A 250 -1.81 -1.32 1.89
C HIS A 250 -0.49 -0.54 2.07
N ASN A 251 0.58 -1.25 2.42
CA ASN A 251 1.96 -0.74 2.39
C ASN A 251 2.97 -1.76 1.80
N ILE A 252 2.46 -2.82 1.17
CA ILE A 252 3.27 -3.97 0.72
C ILE A 252 4.35 -3.60 -0.29
N THR A 253 4.11 -2.58 -1.13
CA THR A 253 5.06 -2.11 -2.15
C THR A 253 6.27 -1.40 -1.56
N LEU A 254 6.21 -1.02 -0.28
CA LEU A 254 7.28 -0.32 0.42
C LEU A 254 8.15 -1.25 1.26
N LEU A 255 7.76 -2.52 1.44
CA LEU A 255 8.49 -3.44 2.31
C LEU A 255 9.92 -3.69 1.80
N LEU A 256 10.09 -4.13 0.55
CA LEU A 256 11.42 -4.43 0.02
C LEU A 256 12.28 -3.17 -0.19
N PRO A 257 11.77 -2.05 -0.71
CA PRO A 257 12.54 -0.81 -0.75
C PRO A 257 13.02 -0.34 0.63
N LEU A 258 12.21 -0.50 1.68
CA LEU A 258 12.57 -0.14 3.05
C LEU A 258 13.58 -1.13 3.65
N GLU A 259 13.40 -2.43 3.39
CA GLU A 259 14.40 -3.44 3.76
C GLU A 259 15.77 -3.13 3.16
N ASN A 260 15.79 -2.69 1.91
CA ASN A 260 17.00 -2.37 1.16
C ASN A 260 17.79 -1.19 1.75
N THR A 261 17.22 -0.41 2.67
CA THR A 261 17.89 0.69 3.37
C THR A 261 18.25 0.38 4.83
N MET A 262 17.89 -0.80 5.34
CA MET A 262 18.13 -1.20 6.73
C MET A 262 19.59 -1.51 7.03
N ALA A 263 20.01 -1.15 8.25
CA ALA A 263 21.28 -1.58 8.82
C ALA A 263 21.29 -3.09 9.13
N ASN A 264 20.18 -3.65 9.65
CA ASN A 264 20.03 -5.08 9.95
C ASN A 264 18.81 -5.68 9.20
N PRO A 265 18.93 -5.99 7.89
CA PRO A 265 17.80 -6.45 7.08
C PRO A 265 17.18 -7.77 7.55
N GLU A 266 17.95 -8.63 8.23
CA GLU A 266 17.48 -9.90 8.80
C GLU A 266 16.31 -9.72 9.79
N ASN A 267 16.22 -8.55 10.43
CA ASN A 267 15.15 -8.24 11.37
C ASN A 267 13.84 -7.84 10.67
N MET A 268 13.86 -7.56 9.36
CA MET A 268 12.71 -7.05 8.61
C MET A 268 11.45 -7.93 8.71
N PRO A 269 11.51 -9.27 8.54
CA PRO A 269 10.31 -10.11 8.69
C PRO A 269 9.65 -9.96 10.07
N ARG A 270 10.45 -9.84 11.14
CA ARG A 270 9.93 -9.64 12.51
C ARG A 270 9.28 -8.26 12.65
N LEU A 271 9.96 -7.21 12.17
CA LEU A 271 9.45 -5.83 12.24
C LEU A 271 8.13 -5.68 11.48
N VAL A 272 8.05 -6.24 10.27
CA VAL A 272 6.85 -6.24 9.44
C VAL A 272 5.70 -6.99 10.11
N GLY A 273 5.96 -8.20 10.64
CA GLY A 273 4.94 -8.96 11.36
C GLY A 273 4.35 -8.18 12.55
N ILE A 274 5.22 -7.60 13.39
CA ILE A 274 4.79 -6.79 14.55
C ILE A 274 4.03 -5.54 14.10
N ALA A 275 4.58 -4.77 13.16
CA ALA A 275 3.95 -3.54 12.67
C ALA A 275 2.57 -3.82 12.07
N THR A 276 2.43 -4.86 11.24
CA THR A 276 1.16 -5.20 10.60
C THR A 276 0.10 -5.66 11.60
N ILE A 277 0.48 -6.41 12.64
CA ILE A 277 -0.43 -6.80 13.73
C ILE A 277 -0.92 -5.55 14.49
N ILE A 278 0.00 -4.64 14.86
CA ILE A 278 -0.35 -3.40 15.56
C ILE A 278 -1.29 -2.55 14.70
N ASN A 279 -0.98 -2.36 13.41
CA ASN A 279 -1.83 -1.61 12.49
C ASN A 279 -3.22 -2.24 12.34
N THR A 280 -3.31 -3.57 12.25
CA THR A 280 -4.59 -4.29 12.19
C THR A 280 -5.45 -3.97 13.41
N LEU A 281 -4.88 -4.01 14.62
CA LEU A 281 -5.60 -3.69 15.85
C LEU A 281 -6.03 -2.23 15.90
N ILE A 282 -5.14 -1.29 15.53
CA ILE A 282 -5.46 0.14 15.44
C ILE A 282 -6.63 0.38 14.48
N TYR A 283 -6.66 -0.29 13.34
CA TYR A 283 -7.70 -0.11 12.32
C TYR A 283 -9.04 -0.69 12.72
N ILE A 284 -9.04 -1.87 13.33
CA ILE A 284 -10.26 -2.45 13.89
C ILE A 284 -10.83 -1.53 14.99
N ALA A 285 -9.98 -1.06 15.89
CA ALA A 285 -10.42 -0.18 16.97
C ALA A 285 -10.92 1.17 16.44
N PHE A 286 -10.19 1.81 15.52
CA PHE A 286 -10.61 3.08 14.91
C PHE A 286 -11.94 2.95 14.15
N GLY A 287 -12.09 1.89 13.36
CA GLY A 287 -13.33 1.61 12.62
C GLY A 287 -14.52 1.37 13.54
N PHE A 288 -14.33 0.58 14.59
CA PHE A 288 -15.35 0.32 15.61
C PHE A 288 -15.75 1.59 16.36
N LEU A 289 -14.78 2.33 16.90
CA LEU A 289 -15.03 3.54 17.68
C LEU A 289 -15.69 4.62 16.83
N GLY A 290 -15.26 4.81 15.58
CA GLY A 290 -15.89 5.76 14.68
C GLY A 290 -17.34 5.38 14.35
N TYR A 291 -17.65 4.10 14.17
CA TYR A 291 -19.03 3.64 13.99
C TYR A 291 -19.85 3.77 15.29
N ASN A 292 -19.22 3.56 16.44
CA ASN A 292 -19.87 3.76 17.75
C ASN A 292 -20.10 5.23 18.10
N LYS A 293 -19.33 6.18 17.57
CA LYS A 293 -19.66 7.60 17.67
C LYS A 293 -20.73 7.98 16.66
N TYR A 294 -20.59 7.55 15.41
CA TYR A 294 -21.48 7.91 14.30
C TYR A 294 -22.24 6.70 13.74
N LYS A 295 -23.50 6.53 14.17
CA LYS A 295 -24.36 5.45 13.65
C LYS A 295 -24.53 5.56 12.13
N GLU A 296 -24.82 6.78 11.67
CA GLU A 296 -24.95 7.12 10.25
C GLU A 296 -23.70 7.83 9.75
N SER A 297 -22.58 7.11 9.78
CA SER A 297 -21.32 7.63 9.27
C SER A 297 -21.37 7.89 7.75
N CYS A 298 -20.96 9.09 7.34
CA CYS A 298 -20.56 9.42 5.98
C CYS A 298 -19.45 8.49 5.46
N ASP A 299 -19.20 8.53 4.16
CA ASP A 299 -18.18 7.73 3.46
C ASP A 299 -16.78 7.81 4.09
N THR A 300 -16.39 8.98 4.61
CA THR A 300 -15.18 9.16 5.42
C THR A 300 -15.48 9.73 6.79
N VAL A 301 -14.63 9.39 7.76
CA VAL A 301 -14.79 9.82 9.15
C VAL A 301 -14.64 11.33 9.32
N THR A 302 -13.77 11.97 8.53
CA THR A 302 -13.58 13.42 8.56
C THR A 302 -14.83 14.17 8.18
N LYS A 303 -15.68 13.59 7.33
CA LYS A 303 -16.98 14.17 6.97
C LYS A 303 -18.00 14.15 8.10
N ASN A 304 -17.80 13.33 9.12
CA ASN A 304 -18.66 13.25 10.30
C ASN A 304 -18.24 14.23 11.40
N LEU A 305 -17.01 14.78 11.35
CA LEU A 305 -16.54 15.75 12.33
C LEU A 305 -17.41 17.03 12.26
N PRO A 306 -17.83 17.56 13.43
CA PRO A 306 -18.70 18.73 13.46
C PRO A 306 -17.98 19.94 12.87
N LEU A 307 -18.72 20.75 12.13
CA LEU A 307 -18.17 21.92 11.44
C LEU A 307 -18.28 23.20 12.29
N ASP A 308 -19.04 23.19 13.39
CA ASP A 308 -19.27 24.38 14.22
C ASP A 308 -18.05 24.77 15.08
N ASP A 309 -17.11 23.84 15.28
CA ASP A 309 -15.89 24.07 16.08
C ASP A 309 -14.66 24.17 15.17
N THR A 310 -13.91 25.25 15.37
CA THR A 310 -12.70 25.59 14.63
C THR A 310 -11.64 24.48 14.69
N LEU A 311 -11.53 23.75 15.81
CA LEU A 311 -10.56 22.66 15.94
C LEU A 311 -10.80 21.57 14.90
N PHE A 312 -12.05 21.13 14.71
CA PHE A 312 -12.37 20.07 13.76
C PHE A 312 -12.27 20.53 12.31
N GLN A 313 -12.54 21.81 12.04
CA GLN A 313 -12.27 22.41 10.73
C GLN A 313 -10.76 22.38 10.41
N LEU A 314 -9.91 22.78 11.37
CA LEU A 314 -8.45 22.73 11.20
C LEU A 314 -7.96 21.29 11.00
N VAL A 315 -8.51 20.32 11.73
CA VAL A 315 -8.21 18.89 11.53
C VAL A 315 -8.60 18.43 10.12
N LYS A 316 -9.81 18.79 9.65
CA LYS A 316 -10.28 18.44 8.30
C LYS A 316 -9.36 19.02 7.22
N ILE A 317 -8.99 20.30 7.34
CA ILE A 317 -8.05 20.95 6.43
C ILE A 317 -6.66 20.29 6.48
N GLY A 318 -6.14 20.03 7.68
CA GLY A 318 -4.83 19.41 7.89
C GLY A 318 -4.74 18.02 7.27
N ILE A 319 -5.76 17.19 7.46
CA ILE A 319 -5.84 15.86 6.82
C ILE A 319 -5.95 16.03 5.30
N ALA A 320 -6.81 16.92 4.78
CA ALA A 320 -6.94 17.14 3.34
C ALA A 320 -5.63 17.58 2.68
N LEU A 321 -4.89 18.51 3.31
CA LEU A 321 -3.58 18.94 2.84
C LEU A 321 -2.54 17.82 2.90
N SER A 322 -2.58 16.96 3.93
CA SER A 322 -1.72 15.77 3.99
C SER A 322 -1.93 14.84 2.80
N VAL A 323 -3.19 14.56 2.47
CA VAL A 323 -3.55 13.70 1.33
C VAL A 323 -3.09 14.34 0.03
N LEU A 324 -3.29 15.65 -0.11
CA LEU A 324 -2.84 16.41 -1.27
C LEU A 324 -1.31 16.34 -1.45
N PHE A 325 -0.51 16.50 -0.40
CA PHE A 325 0.95 16.36 -0.49
C PHE A 325 1.40 14.93 -0.76
N SER A 326 0.62 13.94 -0.32
CA SER A 326 0.89 12.52 -0.58
C SER A 326 0.59 12.11 -2.02
N LEU A 327 -0.29 12.84 -2.72
CA LEU A 327 -0.65 12.60 -4.13
C LEU A 327 0.57 12.61 -5.04
N GLY A 328 1.42 13.65 -4.93
CA GLY A 328 2.59 13.77 -5.80
C GLY A 328 3.59 12.63 -5.63
N ILE A 329 3.81 12.17 -4.40
CA ILE A 329 4.70 11.03 -4.12
C ILE A 329 4.11 9.73 -4.67
N THR A 330 2.82 9.49 -4.42
CA THR A 330 2.10 8.31 -4.90
C THR A 330 2.12 8.23 -6.43
N TYR A 331 1.97 9.37 -7.10
CA TYR A 331 1.97 9.45 -8.56
C TYR A 331 3.34 9.24 -9.21
N ILE A 332 4.44 9.52 -8.50
CA ILE A 332 5.79 9.34 -9.07
C ILE A 332 6.14 7.86 -9.26
N VAL A 333 5.63 6.96 -8.41
CA VAL A 333 5.87 5.51 -8.52
C VAL A 333 5.48 4.94 -9.90
N PRO A 334 4.23 5.07 -10.38
CA PRO A 334 3.86 4.58 -11.71
C PRO A 334 4.62 5.31 -12.83
N VAL A 335 4.94 6.59 -12.65
CA VAL A 335 5.72 7.35 -13.64
C VAL A 335 7.13 6.79 -13.77
N ASP A 336 7.81 6.48 -12.67
CA ASP A 336 9.18 5.97 -12.71
C ASP A 336 9.25 4.50 -13.16
N ILE A 337 8.17 3.73 -13.05
CA ILE A 337 8.06 2.39 -13.64
C ILE A 337 7.77 2.46 -15.15
N ILE A 338 6.80 3.28 -15.58
CA ILE A 338 6.31 3.29 -16.97
C ILE A 338 7.22 4.10 -17.89
N TRP A 339 7.70 5.27 -17.44
CA TRP A 339 8.46 6.21 -18.28
C TRP A 339 9.70 5.59 -18.94
N PRO A 340 10.57 4.84 -18.22
CA PRO A 340 11.74 4.22 -18.83
C PRO A 340 11.40 3.17 -19.90
N LEU A 341 10.26 2.48 -19.75
CA LEU A 341 9.78 1.48 -20.72
C LEU A 341 9.35 2.16 -22.03
N ILE A 342 8.67 3.30 -21.93
CA ILE A 342 8.24 4.10 -23.10
C ILE A 342 9.46 4.72 -23.79
N MET A 343 10.35 5.38 -23.03
CA MET A 343 11.58 5.98 -23.55
C MET A 343 12.41 4.99 -24.37
N LYS A 344 12.63 3.79 -23.83
CA LYS A 344 13.42 2.74 -24.50
C LYS A 344 12.77 2.24 -25.80
N LYS A 345 11.44 2.30 -25.91
CA LYS A 345 10.71 1.76 -27.06
C LYS A 345 10.51 2.79 -28.17
N ILE A 346 10.39 4.07 -27.83
CA ILE A 346 10.00 5.14 -28.75
C ILE A 346 11.14 6.16 -28.98
N ASN A 347 12.28 6.05 -28.28
CA ASN A 347 13.40 7.00 -28.37
C ASN A 347 12.97 8.47 -28.18
N LEU A 348 12.08 8.72 -27.21
CA LEU A 348 11.62 10.08 -26.87
C LEU A 348 12.68 10.86 -26.10
N ASP A 349 12.68 12.19 -26.26
CA ASP A 349 13.52 13.06 -25.44
C ASP A 349 13.06 13.10 -23.98
N PRO A 350 13.98 13.26 -23.02
CA PRO A 350 13.66 13.34 -21.58
C PRO A 350 12.62 14.41 -21.22
N ASP A 351 12.54 15.49 -22.00
CA ASP A 351 11.63 16.62 -21.78
C ASP A 351 10.15 16.23 -21.93
N HIS A 352 9.86 15.17 -22.69
CA HIS A 352 8.52 14.61 -22.82
C HIS A 352 8.01 13.96 -21.52
N LYS A 353 8.87 13.72 -20.51
CA LYS A 353 8.47 13.18 -19.20
C LYS A 353 7.46 14.10 -18.51
N MET A 354 7.59 15.41 -18.71
CA MET A 354 6.67 16.39 -18.15
C MET A 354 5.27 16.28 -18.77
N ILE A 355 5.20 16.15 -20.10
CA ILE A 355 3.93 15.96 -20.82
C ILE A 355 3.27 14.65 -20.39
N PHE A 356 4.04 13.57 -20.29
CA PHE A 356 3.54 12.28 -19.81
C PHE A 356 2.93 12.37 -18.40
N ARG A 357 3.60 13.07 -17.48
CA ARG A 357 3.09 13.32 -16.13
C ARG A 357 1.78 14.11 -16.15
N LEU A 358 1.67 15.15 -16.98
CA LEU A 358 0.46 15.94 -17.12
C LEU A 358 -0.71 15.13 -17.71
N VAL A 359 -0.46 14.36 -18.77
CA VAL A 359 -1.48 13.49 -19.38
C VAL A 359 -2.02 12.50 -18.37
N GLY A 360 -1.17 11.82 -17.60
CA GLY A 360 -1.64 10.84 -16.63
C GLY A 360 -2.47 11.46 -15.48
N ILE A 361 -2.14 12.66 -15.00
CA ILE A 361 -2.96 13.34 -13.97
C ILE A 361 -4.27 13.87 -14.56
N SER A 362 -4.30 14.30 -15.82
CA SER A 362 -5.55 14.67 -16.52
C SER A 362 -6.48 13.46 -16.64
N ILE A 363 -5.95 12.30 -17.04
CA ILE A 363 -6.74 11.06 -17.11
C ILE A 363 -7.25 10.69 -15.71
N ALA A 364 -6.44 10.87 -14.65
CA ALA A 364 -6.86 10.59 -13.28
C ALA A 364 -8.04 11.49 -12.86
N ASN A 365 -7.98 12.78 -13.22
CA ASN A 365 -9.08 13.72 -12.99
C ASN A 365 -10.34 13.34 -13.77
N ILE A 366 -10.23 12.95 -15.04
CA ILE A 366 -11.39 12.49 -15.83
C ILE A 366 -12.02 11.24 -15.22
N ASN A 367 -11.19 10.31 -14.74
CA ASN A 367 -11.66 9.05 -14.12
C ASN A 367 -12.45 9.27 -12.83
N THR A 368 -12.31 10.43 -12.16
CA THR A 368 -13.16 10.77 -11.01
C THR A 368 -14.65 10.87 -11.36
N ASN A 369 -14.98 11.15 -12.63
CA ASN A 369 -16.38 11.28 -13.08
C ASN A 369 -17.14 9.94 -13.12
N TRP A 370 -16.44 8.81 -13.07
CA TRP A 370 -17.03 7.46 -13.10
C TRP A 370 -17.54 7.03 -11.71
N GLN A 371 -18.06 7.98 -10.95
CA GLN A 371 -18.39 7.82 -9.53
C GLN A 371 -19.66 6.99 -9.30
N GLU A 372 -20.52 6.79 -10.30
CA GLU A 372 -21.76 6.03 -10.11
C GLU A 372 -21.47 4.52 -9.92
N PRO A 373 -21.69 3.98 -8.71
CA PRO A 373 -21.48 2.56 -8.45
C PRO A 373 -22.58 1.76 -9.13
N THR A 374 -22.29 1.24 -10.32
CA THR A 374 -23.20 0.31 -10.99
C THR A 374 -23.21 -1.05 -10.27
N GLN A 375 -24.35 -1.74 -10.28
CA GLN A 375 -24.46 -3.10 -9.70
C GLN A 375 -23.43 -4.07 -10.30
N LEU A 376 -23.06 -3.87 -11.57
CA LEU A 376 -22.02 -4.62 -12.26
C LEU A 376 -20.64 -4.45 -11.59
N LEU A 377 -20.29 -3.23 -11.17
CA LEU A 377 -19.04 -2.93 -10.46
C LEU A 377 -19.00 -3.62 -9.10
N PHE A 378 -20.13 -3.69 -8.39
CA PHE A 378 -20.23 -4.38 -7.12
C PHE A 378 -20.04 -5.90 -7.26
N ILE A 379 -20.73 -6.52 -8.24
CA ILE A 379 -20.57 -7.96 -8.53
C ILE A 379 -19.14 -8.27 -8.97
N LYS A 380 -18.57 -7.45 -9.85
CA LYS A 380 -17.18 -7.59 -10.30
C LYS A 380 -16.20 -7.51 -9.13
N ASN A 381 -16.36 -6.53 -8.25
CA ASN A 381 -15.48 -6.35 -7.09
C ASN A 381 -15.65 -7.48 -6.07
N GLY A 382 -16.87 -7.99 -5.87
CA GLY A 382 -17.12 -9.18 -5.04
C GLY A 382 -16.45 -10.44 -5.60
N PHE A 383 -16.50 -10.65 -6.92
CA PHE A 383 -15.83 -11.77 -7.59
C PHE A 383 -14.30 -11.65 -7.53
N ILE A 384 -13.75 -10.46 -7.79
CA ILE A 384 -12.31 -10.18 -7.63
C ILE A 384 -11.89 -10.45 -6.18
N PHE A 385 -12.65 -9.95 -5.20
CA PHE A 385 -12.37 -10.19 -3.79
C PHE A 385 -12.37 -11.68 -3.44
N LEU A 386 -13.37 -12.45 -3.90
CA LEU A 386 -13.43 -13.91 -3.68
C LEU A 386 -12.22 -14.62 -4.28
N ILE A 387 -11.82 -14.26 -5.51
CA ILE A 387 -10.62 -14.82 -6.14
C ILE A 387 -9.37 -14.48 -5.33
N PHE A 388 -9.19 -13.21 -4.96
CA PHE A 388 -8.03 -12.79 -4.17
C PHE A 388 -8.01 -13.47 -2.79
N LEU A 389 -9.17 -13.61 -2.16
CA LEU A 389 -9.30 -14.32 -0.89
C LEU A 389 -8.92 -15.79 -1.03
N LEU A 390 -9.38 -16.47 -2.09
CA LEU A 390 -9.03 -17.86 -2.38
C LEU A 390 -7.53 -18.00 -2.67
N ILE A 391 -6.93 -17.10 -3.46
CA ILE A 391 -5.49 -17.10 -3.74
C ILE A 391 -4.70 -16.91 -2.45
N MET A 392 -5.11 -15.96 -1.60
CA MET A 392 -4.45 -15.71 -0.32
C MET A 392 -4.60 -16.88 0.66
N ILE A 393 -5.79 -17.48 0.76
CA ILE A 393 -6.03 -18.64 1.62
C ILE A 393 -5.24 -19.84 1.13
N PHE A 394 -5.27 -20.13 -0.17
CA PHE A 394 -4.51 -21.23 -0.74
C PHE A 394 -3.01 -21.03 -0.53
N GLY A 395 -2.48 -19.83 -0.82
CA GLY A 395 -1.08 -19.50 -0.57
C GLY A 395 -0.70 -19.58 0.91
N ALA A 396 -1.59 -19.18 1.81
CA ALA A 396 -1.38 -19.33 3.25
C ALA A 396 -1.37 -20.81 3.68
N ILE A 397 -2.31 -21.63 3.20
CA ILE A 397 -2.37 -23.08 3.49
C ILE A 397 -1.11 -23.77 2.97
N GLU A 398 -0.71 -23.52 1.72
CA GLU A 398 0.47 -24.13 1.11
C GLU A 398 1.75 -23.71 1.84
N SER A 399 1.85 -22.43 2.21
CA SER A 399 2.97 -21.92 3.02
C SER A 399 3.01 -22.56 4.41
N ILE A 400 1.88 -22.66 5.11
CA ILE A 400 1.80 -23.31 6.43
C ILE A 400 2.11 -24.80 6.30
N HIS A 401 1.60 -25.49 5.28
CA HIS A 401 1.89 -26.89 5.03
C HIS A 401 3.37 -27.14 4.75
N THR A 402 4.00 -26.26 3.96
CA THR A 402 5.44 -26.30 3.67
C THR A 402 6.26 -26.06 4.94
N MET A 403 5.87 -25.07 5.76
CA MET A 403 6.52 -24.86 7.06
C MET A 403 6.34 -26.04 8.00
N ILE A 404 5.15 -26.65 8.09
CA ILE A 404 4.92 -27.84 8.91
C ILE A 404 5.77 -29.02 8.40
N LYS A 405 5.95 -29.15 7.08
CA LYS A 405 6.78 -30.20 6.48
C LYS A 405 8.28 -29.98 6.74
N GLU A 406 8.76 -28.74 6.61
CA GLU A 406 10.16 -28.39 6.86
C GLU A 406 10.51 -28.41 8.36
N TYR A 407 9.67 -27.85 9.23
CA TYR A 407 9.90 -27.82 10.69
C TYR A 407 9.46 -29.11 11.39
N GLY A 408 8.46 -29.83 10.87
CA GLY A 408 8.09 -31.17 11.35
C GLY A 408 9.04 -32.27 10.87
N GLY A 409 9.89 -31.99 9.87
CA GLY A 409 10.97 -32.85 9.41
C GLY A 409 12.22 -32.82 10.31
N VAL A 410 12.34 -31.85 11.23
CA VAL A 410 13.36 -31.84 12.28
C VAL A 410 12.93 -32.77 13.42
N LYS A 411 12.81 -34.06 13.12
CA LYS A 411 12.96 -35.10 14.14
C LYS A 411 14.45 -35.22 14.42
N GLN A 412 14.80 -35.11 15.70
CA GLN A 412 16.10 -35.43 16.27
C GLN A 412 16.64 -36.74 15.67
N GLU A 413 17.60 -36.64 14.75
CA GLU A 413 18.57 -37.72 14.57
C GLU A 413 19.77 -37.39 15.46
N GLY A 414 19.79 -38.07 16.61
CA GLY A 414 20.96 -38.41 17.42
C GLY A 414 22.06 -37.37 17.60
N CYS A 415 22.03 -36.70 18.75
CA CYS A 415 23.03 -36.94 19.80
C CYS A 415 22.41 -36.66 21.17
#